data_AF-A0A142YK86-F1
#
_entry.id   AF-A0A142YK86-F1
#
_cell.length_a   1.000
_cell.length_b   1.000
_cell.length_c   1.000
_cell.angle_alpha   90.00
_cell.angle_beta   90.00
_cell.angle_gamma   90.00
#
_symmetry.space_group_name_H-M   'P 1'
#
loop_
_entity.id
_entity.type
_entity.pdbx_description
1 polymer ?
#
loop_
_entity_poly.entity_id
_entity_poly.type
_entity_poly.pdbx_seq_one_letter_code
_entity_poly.pdbx_strand_id
1 'polypeptide(L)' 'MALKPVVELGVDEAHAILAALPGGDLLPPLDAIENEDWGRDFLLSRFEAFTEERLAELGLTWQEGADDPVGPGAGT' A
#
# COMPACT_ATOMS: atom_id res chain seq x y z
N MET A 1 -0.18 -4.14 -15.44
CA MET A 1 0.52 -4.75 -14.29
C MET A 1 -0.52 -4.84 -13.20
N ALA A 2 -0.74 -6.01 -12.61
CA ALA A 2 -1.66 -6.16 -11.50
C ALA A 2 -1.18 -5.27 -10.33
N LEU A 3 -2.08 -4.47 -9.77
CA LEU A 3 -1.77 -3.64 -8.60
C LEU A 3 -1.71 -4.54 -7.36
N LYS A 4 -0.71 -4.35 -6.51
CA LYS A 4 -0.57 -5.11 -5.27
C LYS A 4 -1.46 -4.48 -4.18
N PRO A 5 -2.32 -5.25 -3.51
CA PRO A 5 -3.05 -4.79 -2.34
C PRO A 5 -2.10 -4.25 -1.26
N VAL A 6 -2.36 -3.05 -0.75
CA VAL A 6 -1.56 -2.40 0.32
C VAL A 6 -1.49 -3.30 1.55
N VAL A 7 -2.57 -4.02 1.86
CA VAL A 7 -2.63 -4.98 2.96
C VAL A 7 -1.71 -6.19 2.78
N GLU A 8 -1.26 -6.48 1.56
CA GLU A 8 -0.30 -7.57 1.30
C GLU A 8 1.17 -7.11 1.44
N LEU A 9 1.41 -5.83 1.71
CA LEU A 9 2.75 -5.32 1.94
C LEU A 9 3.32 -5.79 3.28
N GLY A 10 4.59 -6.22 3.23
CA GLY A 10 5.45 -6.36 4.41
C GLY A 10 5.81 -5.00 5.01
N VAL A 11 6.35 -5.01 6.24
CA VAL A 11 6.78 -3.78 6.93
C VAL A 11 7.93 -3.11 6.19
N ASP A 12 8.90 -3.89 5.72
CA ASP A 12 10.05 -3.40 4.95
C ASP A 12 9.61 -2.78 3.61
N GLU A 13 8.70 -3.46 2.89
CA GLU A 13 8.19 -2.97 1.61
C GLU A 13 7.40 -1.67 1.79
N ALA A 14 6.46 -1.64 2.74
CA ALA A 14 5.65 -0.46 3.03
C ALA A 14 6.52 0.72 3.49
N HIS A 15 7.52 0.47 4.32
CA HIS A 15 8.46 1.50 4.78
C HIS A 15 9.28 2.05 3.62
N ALA A 16 9.87 1.20 2.78
CA ALA A 16 10.68 1.63 1.64
C ALA A 16 9.88 2.51 0.67
N ILE A 17 8.62 2.17 0.40
CA ILE A 17 7.72 2.95 -0.46
C ILE A 17 7.44 4.32 0.17
N LEU A 18 7.06 4.37 1.44
CA LEU A 18 6.76 5.64 2.12
C LEU A 18 8.01 6.50 2.34
N ALA A 19 9.17 5.88 2.58
CA ALA A 19 10.45 6.57 2.75
C ALA A 19 10.95 7.23 1.45
N ALA A 20 10.59 6.67 0.30
CA ALA A 20 10.90 7.26 -1.01
C ALA A 20 10.00 8.46 -1.38
N LEU A 21 8.94 8.72 -0.62
CA LEU A 21 8.01 9.81 -0.85
C LEU A 21 8.42 11.09 -0.09
N PRO A 22 8.00 12.27 -0.58
CA PRO A 22 8.19 13.51 0.17
C PRO A 22 7.51 13.41 1.55
N GLY A 23 8.30 13.61 2.61
CA GLY A 23 7.87 13.42 4.01
C GLY A 23 8.25 12.06 4.60
N GLY A 24 8.93 11.20 3.84
CA GLY A 24 9.49 9.93 4.30
C GLY A 24 10.46 10.07 5.48
N ASP A 25 11.15 11.21 5.60
CA ASP A 25 12.03 11.53 6.74
C ASP A 25 11.30 11.60 8.10
N LEU A 26 9.97 11.69 8.10
CA LEU A 26 9.12 11.68 9.30
C LEU A 26 8.76 10.27 9.76
N LEU A 27 9.15 9.23 9.00
CA LEU A 27 8.96 7.85 9.41
C LEU A 27 10.01 7.47 10.46
N PRO A 28 9.64 6.66 11.46
CA PRO A 28 10.63 6.02 12.31
C PRO A 28 11.54 5.12 11.44
N PRO A 29 12.79 4.86 11.88
CA PRO A 29 13.67 3.93 11.19
C PRO A 29 13.04 2.51 11.16
N LEU A 30 13.32 1.75 10.09
CA LEU A 30 12.74 0.42 9.89
C LEU A 30 12.95 -0.51 11.10
N ASP A 31 14.16 -0.51 11.67
CA ASP A 31 14.52 -1.32 12.85
C ASP A 31 13.62 -1.05 14.07
N ALA A 32 13.13 0.19 14.21
CA ALA A 32 12.25 0.59 15.31
C ALA A 32 10.78 0.18 15.11
N ILE A 33 10.40 -0.30 13.92
CA ILE A 33 9.02 -0.70 13.62
C ILE A 33 8.89 -2.15 13.16
N GLU A 34 9.94 -2.77 12.60
CA GLU A 34 9.88 -4.13 12.05
C GLU A 34 9.66 -5.20 13.14
N ASN A 35 10.16 -4.94 14.34
CA ASN A 35 10.06 -5.85 15.48
C ASN A 35 8.82 -5.58 16.34
N GLU A 36 8.06 -4.54 16.00
CA GLU A 36 6.97 -4.05 16.83
C GLU A 36 5.61 -4.38 16.22
N ASP A 37 4.69 -4.88 17.03
CA ASP A 37 3.33 -5.26 16.58
C ASP A 37 2.54 -4.07 15.97
N TRP A 38 2.91 -2.83 16.28
CA TRP A 38 2.26 -1.62 15.77
C TRP A 38 2.85 -1.12 14.44
N GLY A 39 4.04 -1.60 14.02
CA GLY A 39 4.78 -1.02 12.90
C GLY A 39 4.05 -1.14 11.56
N ARG A 40 3.51 -2.33 11.26
CA ARG A 40 2.75 -2.57 10.04
C ARG A 40 1.48 -1.72 9.97
N ASP A 41 0.69 -1.73 11.04
CA ASP A 41 -0.57 -1.00 11.10
C ASP A 41 -0.36 0.51 10.92
N PHE A 42 0.66 1.05 11.58
CA PHE A 42 1.08 2.45 11.41
C PHE A 42 1.43 2.80 9.96
N LEU A 43 2.20 1.94 9.26
CA LEU A 43 2.55 2.17 7.85
C LEU A 43 1.33 2.08 6.94
N LEU A 44 0.47 1.07 7.13
CA LEU A 44 -0.75 0.90 6.35
C LEU A 44 -1.66 2.12 6.48
N SER A 45 -1.79 2.67 7.70
CA SER A 45 -2.60 3.87 7.94
C SER A 45 -2.09 5.11 7.18
N ARG A 46 -0.79 5.19 6.86
CA ARG A 46 -0.27 6.28 6.02
C ARG A 46 -0.78 6.21 4.58
N PHE A 47 -1.01 5.01 4.05
CA PHE A 47 -1.54 4.84 2.69
C PHE A 47 -3.02 5.23 2.58
N GLU A 48 -3.76 5.32 3.70
CA GLU A 48 -5.14 5.83 3.71
C GLU A 48 -5.21 7.31 3.30
N ALA A 49 -4.11 8.05 3.48
CA ALA A 49 -4.02 9.45 3.05
C ALA A 49 -3.80 9.61 1.52
N PHE A 50 -3.54 8.51 0.80
CA PHE A 50 -3.32 8.55 -0.66
C PHE A 50 -4.60 8.27 -1.42
N THR A 51 -4.75 8.96 -2.56
CA THR A 51 -5.83 8.67 -3.52
C THR A 51 -5.55 7.35 -4.24
N GLU A 52 -6.59 6.74 -4.82
CA GLU A 52 -6.46 5.52 -5.62
C GLU A 52 -5.51 5.71 -6.81
N GLU A 53 -5.56 6.87 -7.47
CA GLU A 53 -4.62 7.24 -8.53
C GLU A 53 -3.18 7.22 -8.02
N ARG A 54 -2.94 7.83 -6.85
CA ARG A 54 -1.60 7.88 -6.26
C ARG A 54 -1.10 6.49 -5.85
N LEU A 55 -1.98 5.64 -5.34
CA LEU A 55 -1.64 4.24 -5.04
C LEU A 55 -1.32 3.48 -6.32
N ALA A 56 -2.10 3.66 -7.39
CA ALA A 56 -1.85 3.03 -8.68
C ALA A 56 -0.51 3.46 -9.30
N GLU A 57 -0.10 4.73 -9.15
CA GLU A 57 1.24 5.20 -9.54
C GLU A 57 2.36 4.46 -8.79
N LEU A 58 2.11 4.06 -7.55
CA LEU A 58 3.02 3.26 -6.72
C LEU A 58 2.91 1.76 -7.00
N GLY A 59 2.05 1.34 -7.93
CA GLY A 59 1.75 -0.07 -8.20
C GLY A 59 0.90 -0.74 -7.12
N LEU A 60 0.22 0.06 -6.29
CA LEU A 60 -0.56 -0.37 -5.15
C LEU A 60 -2.06 -0.15 -5.34
N THR A 61 -2.88 -0.85 -4.55
CA THR A 61 -4.33 -0.66 -4.49
C THR A 61 -4.87 -1.05 -3.11
N TRP A 62 -6.02 -0.53 -2.69
CA TRP A 62 -6.75 -1.07 -1.53
C TRP A 62 -7.69 -2.22 -1.91
N GLN A 63 -7.95 -2.42 -3.20
CA GLN A 63 -8.84 -3.48 -3.69
C GLN A 63 -8.09 -4.82 -3.73
N GLU A 64 -8.59 -5.81 -3.00
CA GLU A 64 -8.15 -7.20 -3.15
C GLU A 64 -8.58 -7.72 -4.53
N GLY A 65 -7.64 -8.15 -5.36
CA GLY A 65 -7.94 -8.79 -6.65
C GLY A 65 -8.17 -7.86 -7.84
N ALA A 66 -7.46 -6.73 -7.94
CA ALA A 66 -7.55 -5.79 -9.08
C ALA A 66 -7.06 -6.36 -10.44
N ASP A 67 -6.89 -7.67 -10.57
CA ASP A 67 -6.67 -8.36 -11.85
C ASP A 67 -7.67 -9.53 -11.97
N ASP A 68 -8.93 -9.20 -12.22
CA ASP A 68 -9.73 -10.02 -13.13
C ASP A 68 -10.48 -9.12 -14.11
N PRO A 69 -9.99 -8.94 -15.35
CA PRO A 69 -10.81 -8.43 -16.44
C PRO A 69 -11.80 -9.50 -16.93
N VAL A 70 -12.77 -9.91 -16.10
CA VAL A 70 -14.00 -10.56 -16.59
C VAL A 70 -15.02 -9.48 -16.94
N GLY A 71 -15.27 -9.38 -18.25
CA GLY A 71 -16.11 -8.40 -18.92
C GLY A 71 -17.63 -8.44 -18.61
N PRO A 72 -18.46 -7.89 -19.50
CA PRO A 72 -19.75 -7.30 -19.17
C PRO A 72 -20.80 -8.35 -18.81
N GLY A 73 -21.20 -8.38 -17.54
CA GLY A 73 -22.46 -8.96 -17.10
C GLY A 73 -23.62 -7.98 -17.26
N ALA A 74 -23.96 -7.63 -18.50
CA ALA A 74 -25.32 -7.21 -18.80
C ALA A 74 -26.23 -8.44 -18.63
N GLY A 75 -27.17 -8.39 -17.70
CA GLY A 75 -28.11 -9.47 -17.44
C GLY A 75 -29.33 -8.96 -16.70
N THR A 76 -30.25 -8.40 -17.49
CA THR A 76 -31.70 -8.23 -17.35
C THR A 76 -32.33 -8.17 -15.96
#